data_AF-A0A0C2GG43-F1
#
_entry.id   AF-A0A0C2GG43-F1
#
_cell.length_a   1.000
_cell.length_b   1.000
_cell.length_c   1.000
_cell.angle_alpha   90.00
_cell.angle_beta   90.00
_cell.angle_gamma   90.00
#
_symmetry.space_group_name_H-M   'P 1'
#
loop_
_entity.id
_entity.type
_entity.pdbx_description
1 polymer ?
#
loop_
_entity_poly.entity_id
_entity_poly.type
_entity_poly.pdbx_seq_one_letter_code
_entity_poly.pdbx_strand_id
1 'polypeptide(L)' 'MAAPEQRAEEIVLAGEIPESFDARASWPECKSIGMIRDESACGSCWAVSAASAMSDRLCVQSKGTIKVWSS' A
#
# COMPACT_ATOMS: atom_id res chain seq x y z
N MET A 1 -15.77 -25.42 -3.68
CA MET A 1 -15.86 -24.34 -4.68
C MET A 1 -14.48 -23.74 -4.81
N ALA A 2 -13.64 -24.28 -5.71
CA ALA A 2 -12.35 -23.67 -6.04
C ALA A 2 -12.60 -22.70 -7.19
N ALA A 3 -12.24 -21.42 -7.00
CA ALA A 3 -12.26 -20.45 -8.08
C ALA A 3 -11.15 -20.80 -9.09
N PRO A 4 -11.36 -20.59 -10.40
CA PRO A 4 -10.34 -20.84 -11.40
C PRO A 4 -9.15 -19.89 -11.21
N GLU A 5 -7.92 -20.43 -11.29
CA GLU A 5 -6.69 -19.64 -11.30
C GLU A 5 -6.61 -18.83 -12.60
N GLN A 6 -6.90 -17.53 -12.53
CA GLN A 6 -6.62 -16.60 -13.62
C GLN A 6 -5.17 -16.12 -13.50
N ARG A 7 -4.27 -16.65 -14.35
CA ARG A 7 -2.89 -16.15 -14.44
C ARG A 7 -2.89 -14.75 -15.07
N ALA A 8 -2.26 -13.79 -14.41
CA ALA A 8 -2.01 -12.47 -14.98
C ALA A 8 -1.01 -12.56 -16.14
N GLU A 9 -1.21 -11.74 -17.18
CA GLU A 9 -0.30 -11.58 -18.31
C GLU A 9 1.02 -10.94 -17.85
N GLU A 10 2.15 -11.32 -18.45
CA GLU A 10 3.47 -10.78 -18.09
C GLU A 10 3.64 -9.36 -18.64
N ILE A 11 3.77 -8.38 -17.74
CA ILE A 11 3.94 -6.96 -18.06
C ILE A 11 5.41 -6.63 -18.29
N VAL A 12 5.76 -6.15 -19.49
CA VAL A 12 7.09 -5.63 -19.82
C VAL A 12 7.26 -4.24 -19.19
N LEU A 13 8.06 -4.16 -18.13
CA LEU A 13 8.38 -2.91 -17.43
C LEU A 13 9.31 -2.02 -18.28
N ALA A 14 8.90 -0.77 -18.53
CA ALA A 14 9.66 0.21 -19.32
C ALA A 14 10.77 0.93 -18.54
N GLY A 15 11.38 0.31 -17.53
CA GLY A 15 12.41 0.94 -16.69
C GLY A 15 13.19 -0.03 -15.83
N GLU A 16 14.40 0.38 -15.43
CA GLU A 16 15.24 -0.38 -14.51
C GLU A 16 14.67 -0.30 -13.08
N ILE A 17 14.45 -1.45 -12.45
CA ILE A 17 14.06 -1.52 -11.04
C ILE A 17 15.30 -1.22 -10.19
N PRO A 18 15.24 -0.28 -9.24
CA PRO A 18 16.38 0.04 -8.40
C PRO A 18 16.76 -1.13 -7.49
N GLU A 19 18.04 -1.25 -7.14
CA GLU A 19 18.55 -2.27 -6.21
C GLU A 19 17.90 -2.18 -4.81
N SER A 20 17.54 -0.98 -4.38
CA SER A 20 16.81 -0.74 -3.13
C SER A 20 15.74 0.34 -3.30
N PHE A 21 14.63 0.20 -2.60
CA PHE A 21 13.53 1.15 -2.61
C PHE A 21 12.85 1.21 -1.24
N ASP A 22 12.65 2.43 -0.73
CA ASP A 22 11.85 2.69 0.46
C ASP A 22 10.74 3.69 0.12
N ALA A 23 9.48 3.25 0.25
CA ALA A 23 8.31 4.07 -0.02
C ALA A 23 8.25 5.30 0.91
N ARG A 24 8.74 5.18 2.16
CA ARG A 24 8.75 6.27 3.13
C ARG A 24 9.73 7.38 2.73
N ALA A 25 10.83 7.00 2.08
CA ALA A 25 11.81 7.95 1.53
C ALA A 25 11.32 8.58 0.23
N SER A 26 10.57 7.82 -0.58
CA SER A 26 10.05 8.27 -1.89
C SER A 26 8.86 9.21 -1.77
N TRP A 27 8.01 9.03 -0.75
CA TRP A 27 6.85 9.88 -0.46
C TRP A 27 6.87 10.37 0.99
N PRO A 28 7.84 11.23 1.36
CA PRO A 28 8.03 11.67 2.74
C PRO A 28 6.87 12.51 3.30
N GLU A 29 6.04 13.09 2.43
CA GLU A 29 4.81 13.81 2.74
C GLU A 29 3.65 12.89 3.16
N CYS A 30 3.71 11.62 2.76
CA CYS A 30 2.74 10.57 3.04
C CYS A 30 3.14 9.76 4.28
N LYS A 31 2.98 10.38 5.45
CA LYS A 31 3.33 9.80 6.74
C LYS A 31 2.60 8.50 7.09
N SER A 32 1.44 8.23 6.46
CA SER A 32 0.68 6.99 6.65
C SER A 32 1.48 5.74 6.28
N ILE A 33 2.43 5.85 5.33
CA ILE A 33 3.28 4.73 4.87
C ILE A 33 4.16 4.18 5.99
N GLY A 34 4.60 5.07 6.90
CA GLY A 34 5.42 4.68 8.05
C GLY A 34 4.60 4.36 9.31
N MET A 35 3.27 4.42 9.24
CA MET A 35 2.41 4.24 10.40
C MET A 35 2.19 2.76 10.71
N ILE A 36 2.60 2.35 11.91
CA ILE A 36 2.34 1.01 12.43
C ILE A 36 0.99 1.03 13.14
N ARG A 37 0.07 0.17 12.71
CA ARG A 37 -1.29 0.04 13.27
C ARG A 37 -1.37 -1.16 14.19
N ASP A 38 -2.28 -1.09 15.16
CA ASP A 38 -2.58 -2.16 16.11
C ASP A 38 -3.98 -2.72 15.82
N GLU A 39 -4.06 -4.01 15.47
CA GLU A 39 -5.33 -4.72 15.27
C GLU A 39 -5.98 -5.20 16.58
N SER A 40 -5.27 -5.02 17.69
CA SER A 40 -5.64 -5.49 19.03
C SER A 40 -5.89 -7.00 19.05
N ALA A 41 -6.86 -7.46 19.86
CA ALA A 41 -7.21 -8.87 19.99
C ALA A 41 -8.15 -9.38 18.86
N CYS A 42 -8.36 -8.62 17.79
CA CYS A 42 -9.22 -9.00 16.68
C CYS A 42 -8.38 -9.50 15.50
N GLY A 43 -8.76 -10.64 14.89
CA GLY A 43 -8.13 -11.17 13.66
C GLY A 43 -8.49 -10.35 12.42
N SER A 44 -8.19 -9.05 12.46
CA SER A 44 -8.64 -8.04 11.50
C SER A 44 -7.51 -7.55 10.60
N CYS A 45 -6.32 -8.14 10.66
CA CYS A 45 -5.14 -7.81 9.87
C CYS A 45 -5.45 -7.64 8.37
N TRP A 46 -6.32 -8.49 7.81
CA TRP A 46 -6.74 -8.38 6.42
C TRP A 46 -7.38 -7.02 6.10
N ALA A 47 -8.20 -6.50 7.01
CA ALA A 47 -8.87 -5.22 6.88
C ALA A 47 -7.91 -4.06 7.20
N VAL A 48 -7.15 -4.20 8.28
CA VAL A 48 -6.18 -3.18 8.72
C VAL A 48 -5.10 -2.97 7.66
N SER A 49 -4.52 -4.03 7.12
CA SER A 49 -3.51 -3.95 6.05
C SER A 49 -4.09 -3.41 4.74
N ALA A 50 -5.31 -3.79 4.36
CA ALA A 50 -5.96 -3.26 3.16
C ALA A 50 -6.24 -1.75 3.28
N ALA A 51 -6.83 -1.31 4.39
CA ALA A 51 -7.11 0.10 4.66
C ALA A 51 -5.81 0.93 4.76
N SER A 52 -4.74 0.35 5.32
CA SER A 52 -3.41 0.96 5.37
C SER A 52 -2.91 1.30 3.96
N ALA A 53 -2.86 0.30 3.08
CA ALA A 53 -2.37 0.48 1.72
C ALA A 53 -3.25 1.42 0.88
N MET A 54 -4.57 1.40 1.09
CA MET A 54 -5.49 2.34 0.43
C MET A 54 -5.22 3.79 0.84
N SER A 55 -4.98 4.02 2.14
CA SER A 55 -4.64 5.34 2.67
C SER A 55 -3.35 5.88 2.04
N ASP A 56 -2.33 5.03 1.94
CA ASP A 56 -1.05 5.36 1.33
C ASP A 56 -1.21 5.71 -0.14
N ARG A 57 -1.92 4.87 -0.90
CA ARG A 57 -2.14 5.08 -2.35
C ARG A 57 -2.90 6.37 -2.63
N LEU A 58 -3.89 6.70 -1.80
CA LEU A 58 -4.64 7.95 -1.94
C LEU A 58 -3.74 9.17 -1.73
N CYS A 59 -2.84 9.11 -0.75
CA CYS A 59 -1.84 10.16 -0.54
C CYS A 59 -0.87 10.27 -1.73
N VAL A 60 -0.30 9.15 -2.18
CA VAL A 60 0.63 9.12 -3.32
C VAL A 60 0.00 9.66 -4.60
N GLN A 61 -1.21 9.21 -4.95
CA GLN A 61 -1.91 9.66 -6.15
C GLN A 61 -2.31 11.14 -6.08
N SER A 62 -2.70 11.62 -4.91
CA SER A 62 -3.07 13.01 -4.70
C SER A 62 -1.88 13.95 -4.46
N LYS A 63 -0.65 13.45 -4.58
CA LYS A 63 0.60 14.19 -4.28
C LYS A 63 0.57 14.84 -2.90
N GLY A 64 0.06 14.11 -1.92
CA GLY A 64 -0.06 14.57 -0.54
C GLY A 64 -1.22 15.53 -0.26
N THR A 65 -2.12 15.80 -1.22
CA THR A 65 -3.27 16.69 -0.99
C THR A 65 -4.34 16.01 -0.14
N ILE A 66 -4.52 14.70 -0.30
CA ILE A 66 -5.48 13.90 0.47
C ILE A 66 -4.69 13.01 1.43
N LYS A 67 -4.86 13.21 2.73
CA LYS A 67 -4.21 12.44 3.79
C LYS A 67 -5.26 11.84 4.71
N VAL A 68 -5.61 10.59 4.45
CA VAL A 68 -6.56 9.86 5.29
C VAL A 68 -5.77 9.00 6.27
N TRP A 69 -6.15 9.08 7.54
CA TRP A 69 -5.59 8.27 8.60
C TRP A 69 -6.64 7.25 8.96
N SER A 70 -6.52 6.03 8.42
CA SER A 70 -7.37 4.93 8.90
C SER A 70 -6.90 4.56 10.30
N SER A 71 -7.59 5.11 11.30
CA SER A 71 -7.45 4.79 12.73
C SER A 71 -7.90 3.36 13.00
#